data_AF-A0A7X0VEF5-F1
#
_entry.id   AF-A0A7X0VEF5-F1
#
_cell.length_a   1.000
_cell.length_b   1.000
_cell.length_c   1.000
_cell.angle_alpha   90.00
_cell.angle_beta   90.00
_cell.angle_gamma   90.00
#
_symmetry.space_group_name_H-M   'P 1'
#
loop_
_entity.id
_entity.type
_entity.pdbx_description
1 polymer ?
#
loop_
_entity_poly.entity_id
_entity_poly.type
_entity_poly.pdbx_seq_one_letter_code
_entity_poly.pdbx_strand_id
1 'polypeptide(L)'
;MAIRDDSRPPILLRLREGFTTRNEGPHRANEAVERYLSKEKQLGRVGQGMDPRAAADLLLGSCFQHAFQLNFLGKQESQEERMQYANRLLDMLLQ
;
A
#
# COMPACT_ATOMS: atom_id res chain seq x y z
N MET A 1 0.39 -30.81 -12.92
CA MET A 1 -0.77 -30.67 -13.82
C MET A 1 -1.52 -29.41 -13.40
N ALA A 2 -1.24 -28.27 -14.04
CA ALA A 2 -1.90 -27.01 -13.72
C ALA A 2 -3.30 -27.02 -14.34
N ILE A 3 -4.33 -26.86 -13.51
CA ILE A 3 -5.72 -26.75 -13.96
C ILE A 3 -5.78 -25.50 -14.85
N ARG A 4 -6.01 -25.70 -16.15
CA ARG A 4 -6.32 -24.60 -17.06
C ARG A 4 -7.69 -24.08 -16.68
N ASP A 5 -7.69 -22.88 -16.12
CA ASP A 5 -8.89 -22.14 -15.83
C ASP A 5 -9.25 -21.32 -17.08
N ASP A 6 -10.06 -21.93 -17.94
CA ASP A 6 -10.50 -21.36 -19.22
C ASP A 6 -11.45 -20.14 -19.05
N SER A 7 -11.81 -19.77 -17.80
CA SER A 7 -12.66 -18.61 -17.51
C SER A 7 -11.89 -17.27 -17.49
N ARG A 8 -10.56 -17.31 -17.40
CA ARG A 8 -9.73 -16.09 -17.38
C ARG A 8 -9.29 -15.71 -18.80
N PRO A 9 -9.65 -14.52 -19.30
CA PRO A 9 -9.20 -14.06 -20.60
C PRO A 9 -7.65 -14.16 -20.71
N PRO A 10 -7.09 -14.73 -21.80
CA PRO A 10 -5.64 -14.90 -21.97
C PRO A 10 -4.82 -13.63 -21.77
N ILE A 11 -5.44 -12.45 -21.95
CA ILE A 11 -4.84 -11.15 -21.68
C ILE A 11 -4.46 -10.96 -20.20
N LEU A 12 -5.25 -11.47 -19.25
CA LEU A 12 -4.97 -11.32 -17.82
C LEU A 12 -3.75 -12.13 -17.39
N LEU A 13 -3.56 -13.30 -18.00
CA LEU A 13 -2.39 -14.14 -17.75
C LEU A 13 -1.12 -13.46 -18.25
N ARG A 14 -1.11 -13.00 -19.50
CA ARG A 14 0.02 -12.27 -20.09
C ARG A 14 0.32 -10.96 -19.35
N LEU A 15 -0.71 -10.25 -18.91
CA LEU A 15 -0.54 -9.03 -18.12
C LEU A 15 0.19 -9.35 -16.82
N ARG A 16 -0.25 -10.36 -16.06
CA ARG A 16 0.38 -10.79 -14.81
C ARG A 16 1.83 -11.24 -15.03
N GLU A 17 2.07 -12.07 -16.04
CA GLU A 17 3.43 -12.51 -16.41
C GLU A 17 4.36 -11.32 -16.70
N GLY A 18 3.85 -10.30 -17.41
CA GLY A 18 4.59 -9.07 -17.67
C GLY A 18 4.96 -8.31 -16.40
N PHE A 19 4.01 -8.12 -15.49
CA PHE A 19 4.26 -7.49 -14.18
C PHE A 19 5.30 -8.28 -13.36
N THR A 20 5.11 -9.60 -13.22
CA THR A 20 6.04 -10.44 -12.45
C THR A 20 7.45 -10.41 -13.04
N THR A 21 7.60 -10.53 -14.35
CA THR A 21 8.91 -10.57 -15.03
C THR A 21 9.70 -9.27 -14.85
N ARG A 22 9.01 -8.13 -14.84
CA ARG A 22 9.63 -6.81 -14.60
C ARG A 22 9.73 -6.45 -13.12
N ASN A 23 9.26 -7.35 -12.24
CA ASN A 23 9.03 -7.07 -10.83
C ASN A 23 8.25 -5.75 -10.67
N GLU A 24 7.19 -5.54 -11.44
CA GLU A 24 6.29 -4.40 -11.28
C GLU A 24 5.07 -4.85 -10.49
N GLY A 25 4.45 -3.94 -9.76
CA GLY A 25 3.21 -4.24 -9.05
C GLY A 25 2.93 -3.32 -7.88
N PRO A 26 1.73 -3.42 -7.29
CA PRO A 26 1.29 -2.58 -6.19
C PRO A 26 2.17 -2.74 -4.93
N HIS A 27 2.87 -3.87 -4.78
CA HIS A 27 3.79 -4.11 -3.67
C HIS A 27 4.98 -3.14 -3.62
N ARG A 28 5.33 -2.50 -4.74
CA ARG A 28 6.49 -1.59 -4.82
C ARG A 28 6.37 -0.35 -3.96
N ALA A 29 5.16 0.20 -3.83
CA ALA A 29 4.92 1.33 -2.94
C ALA A 29 5.17 0.93 -1.49
N ASN A 30 4.66 -0.24 -1.10
CA ASN A 30 4.83 -0.79 0.25
C ASN A 30 6.30 -1.06 0.57
N GLU A 31 7.05 -1.66 -0.35
CA GLU A 31 8.50 -1.85 -0.19
C GLU A 31 9.27 -0.54 0.01
N ALA A 32 8.85 0.54 -0.66
CA ALA A 32 9.50 1.85 -0.51
C ALA A 32 9.28 2.42 0.89
N VAL A 33 8.04 2.37 1.39
CA VAL A 33 7.69 2.81 2.74
C VAL A 33 8.34 1.92 3.81
N GLU A 34 8.32 0.60 3.62
CA GLU A 34 9.00 -0.36 4.49
C GLU A 34 10.50 -0.04 4.63
N ARG A 35 11.19 0.20 3.51
CA ARG A 35 12.60 0.59 3.52
C ARG A 35 12.85 1.89 4.27
N TYR A 36 11.95 2.86 4.15
CA TYR A 36 12.04 4.11 4.90
C TYR A 36 11.86 3.86 6.40
N LEU A 37 10.78 3.20 6.79
CA LEU A 37 10.46 2.88 8.19
C LEU A 37 11.54 2.02 8.87
N SER A 38 12.17 1.10 8.13
CA SER A 38 13.31 0.33 8.62
C SER A 38 14.51 1.22 8.98
N LYS A 39 14.82 2.23 8.17
CA LYS A 39 15.88 3.21 8.47
C LYS A 39 15.50 4.09 9.66
N GLU A 40 14.25 4.54 9.73
CA GLU A 40 13.76 5.33 10.86
C GLU A 40 13.85 4.55 12.18
N LYS A 41 13.59 3.24 12.14
CA LYS A 41 13.73 2.32 13.27
C LYS A 41 15.19 2.17 13.72
N GLN A 42 16.12 2.05 12.77
CA GLN A 42 17.56 2.02 13.06
C GLN A 42 18.05 3.33 13.69
N LEU A 43 17.43 4.45 13.32
CA LEU A 43 17.72 5.77 13.88
C LEU A 43 17.00 6.05 15.21
N GLY A 44 16.17 5.11 15.70
CA GLY A 44 15.44 5.24 16.96
C GLY A 44 14.29 6.25 16.93
N ARG A 45 13.85 6.70 15.74
CA ARG A 45 12.75 7.67 15.60
C ARG A 45 11.36 7.03 15.66
N VAL A 46 11.30 5.71 15.56
CA VAL A 46 10.09 4.90 15.73
C VAL A 46 10.38 3.74 16.68
N GLY A 47 9.33 3.17 17.29
CA GLY A 47 9.46 2.14 18.32
C GLY A 47 10.22 0.89 17.85
N GLN A 48 11.09 0.35 18.71
CA GLN A 48 11.88 -0.86 18.39
C GLN A 48 11.00 -2.13 18.20
N GLY A 49 9.78 -2.14 18.74
CA GLY A 49 8.79 -3.20 18.52
C GLY A 49 8.05 -3.09 17.18
N MET A 50 8.16 -1.97 16.46
CA MET A 50 7.43 -1.77 15.20
C MET A 50 7.93 -2.72 14.12
N ASP A 51 7.01 -3.40 13.43
CA ASP A 51 7.28 -4.13 12.19
C ASP A 51 7.16 -3.15 11.00
N PRO A 52 8.27 -2.81 10.29
CA PRO A 52 8.23 -1.87 9.18
C PRO A 52 7.35 -2.31 8.01
N ARG A 53 7.24 -3.61 7.77
CA ARG A 53 6.43 -4.14 6.67
C ARG A 53 4.95 -4.01 7.00
N ALA A 54 4.56 -4.47 8.18
CA ALA A 54 3.17 -4.37 8.63
C ALA A 54 2.71 -2.91 8.70
N ALA A 55 3.57 -2.01 9.17
CA ALA A 55 3.28 -0.58 9.21
C ALA A 55 3.11 0.03 7.80
N ALA A 56 3.96 -0.35 6.84
CA ALA A 56 3.82 0.09 5.45
C ALA A 56 2.52 -0.42 4.80
N ASP A 57 2.20 -1.70 5.02
CA ASP A 57 0.98 -2.33 4.50
C ASP A 57 -0.28 -1.67 5.10
N LEU A 58 -0.30 -1.39 6.40
CA LEU A 58 -1.40 -0.69 7.07
C LEU A 58 -1.57 0.74 6.57
N LEU A 59 -0.49 1.52 6.50
CA LEU A 59 -0.54 2.93 6.09
C LEU A 59 -1.08 3.07 4.67
N LEU A 60 -0.46 2.36 3.72
CA LEU A 60 -0.86 2.44 2.31
C LEU A 60 -2.22 1.78 2.05
N GLY A 61 -2.54 0.68 2.74
CA GLY A 61 -3.85 0.06 2.67
C GLY A 61 -4.97 1.00 3.11
N SER A 62 -4.76 1.74 4.20
CA SER A 62 -5.72 2.70 4.73
C SER A 62 -5.91 3.88 3.76
N CYS A 63 -4.83 4.48 3.28
CA CYS A 63 -4.87 5.54 2.27
C CYS A 63 -5.55 5.08 0.97
N PHE A 64 -5.25 3.87 0.50
CA PHE A 64 -5.86 3.30 -0.69
C PHE A 64 -7.37 3.10 -0.48
N GLN A 65 -7.78 2.53 0.65
CA GLN A 65 -9.19 2.31 0.97
C GLN A 65 -9.97 3.64 1.02
N HIS A 66 -9.41 4.67 1.66
CA HIS A 66 -10.01 6.00 1.73
C HIS A 66 -10.18 6.62 0.34
N ALA A 67 -9.11 6.63 -0.46
CA ALA A 67 -9.16 7.14 -1.83
C ALA A 67 -10.14 6.35 -2.70
N PHE A 68 -10.18 5.02 -2.56
CA PHE A 68 -11.13 4.16 -3.26
C PHE A 68 -12.58 4.55 -2.92
N GLN A 69 -12.91 4.71 -1.63
CA GLN A 69 -14.25 5.10 -1.19
C GLN A 69 -14.68 6.47 -1.73
N LEU A 70 -13.78 7.47 -1.71
CA LEU A 70 -14.06 8.79 -2.27
C LEU A 70 -14.36 8.72 -3.76
N ASN A 71 -13.50 8.02 -4.52
CA ASN A 71 -13.67 7.86 -5.97
C ASN A 71 -14.95 7.07 -6.30
N PHE A 72 -15.21 5.99 -5.58
CA PHE A 72 -16.40 5.16 -5.77
C PHE A 72 -17.69 5.96 -5.55
N LEU A 73 -17.71 6.86 -4.56
CA LEU A 73 -18.86 7.70 -4.23
C LEU A 73 -18.90 9.02 -5.03
N GLY A 74 -17.93 9.28 -5.90
CA GLY A 74 -17.83 10.55 -6.63
C GLY A 74 -17.60 11.77 -5.73
N LYS A 75 -17.05 11.57 -4.53
CA LYS A 75 -16.77 12.65 -3.56
C LYS A 75 -15.43 13.31 -3.86
N GLN A 76 -15.36 14.61 -3.62
CA GLN A 76 -14.11 15.37 -3.66
C GLN A 76 -13.67 15.68 -2.23
N GLU A 77 -12.36 15.69 -2.02
CA GLU A 77 -11.75 16.00 -0.73
C GLU A 77 -10.72 17.12 -0.93
N SER A 78 -10.78 18.11 -0.05
CA SER A 78 -9.82 19.21 -0.02
C SER A 78 -8.41 18.71 0.37
N GLN A 79 -7.40 19.54 0.12
CA GLN A 79 -6.05 19.21 0.56
C GLN A 79 -5.93 19.11 2.08
N GLU A 80 -6.68 19.93 2.80
CA GLU A 80 -6.66 19.95 4.27
C GLU A 80 -7.23 18.64 4.84
N GLU A 81 -8.38 18.19 4.34
CA GLU A 81 -8.99 16.91 4.76
C GLU A 81 -8.08 15.71 4.48
N ARG A 82 -7.41 15.67 3.32
CA ARG A 82 -6.40 14.63 3.01
C ARG A 82 -5.25 14.61 4.03
N MET A 83 -4.73 15.80 4.38
CA MET A 83 -3.65 15.92 5.35
C MET A 83 -4.10 15.51 6.76
N GLN A 84 -5.31 15.90 7.16
CA GLN A 84 -5.90 15.48 8.43
C GLN A 84 -6.08 13.96 8.50
N TYR A 85 -6.54 13.33 7.41
CA TYR A 85 -6.65 11.87 7.35
C TYR A 85 -5.29 11.18 7.51
N ALA A 86 -4.27 11.63 6.76
CA ALA A 86 -2.92 11.09 6.87
C ALA A 86 -2.32 11.24 8.27
N ASN A 87 -2.48 12.42 8.90
CA ASN A 87 -2.00 12.66 10.25
C ASN A 87 -2.65 11.73 11.27
N ARG A 88 -3.97 11.50 11.20
CA ARG A 88 -4.66 10.56 12.09
C ARG A 88 -4.13 9.13 11.96
N LEU A 89 -3.77 8.69 10.75
CA LEU A 89 -3.15 7.38 10.55
C LEU A 89 -1.76 7.30 11.18
N LEU A 90 -0.96 8.36 11.03
CA LEU A 90 0.38 8.43 11.61
C LEU A 90 0.32 8.45 13.15
N ASP A 91 -0.60 9.21 13.74
CA ASP A 91 -0.79 9.25 15.19
C ASP A 91 -1.11 7.86 15.76
N MET A 92 -1.91 7.06 15.05
CA MET A 92 -2.23 5.69 15.47
C MET A 92 -1.03 4.74 15.40
N LEU A 93 -0.13 4.93 14.43
CA LEU A 93 1.06 4.09 14.27
C LEU A 93 2.22 4.47 15.20
N LEU A 94 2.24 5.71 15.70
CA LEU A 94 3.35 6.27 16.48
C LEU A 94 3.07 6.35 17.99
N GLN A 95 1.86 6.01 18.43
CA GLN A 95 1.51 5.77 19.84
C GLN A 95 1.98 4.39 20.30
#